data_AF-A0A427XME9-F1
#
_entry.id   AF-A0A427XME9-F1
#
_cell.length_a   1.000
_cell.length_b   1.000
_cell.length_c   1.000
_cell.angle_alpha   90.00
_cell.angle_beta   90.00
_cell.angle_gamma   90.00
#
_symmetry.space_group_name_H-M   'P 1'
#
loop_
_entity.id
_entity.type
_entity.pdbx_description
1 polymer ?
#
loop_
_entity_poly.entity_id
_entity_poly.type
_entity_poly.pdbx_seq_one_letter_code
_entity_poly.pdbx_strand_id
1 'polypeptide(L)'
;MPVIVVPYSPEWPAQFQRIAAELRPALTGVPVIAIEHVGSTSVPGLAAKPIIDIDILVDETNLDAALAAVQTIGYKHVGDMGVQGRHANKHLATHPVEPDALETAPRPALGPGQESCRRNLYVCVDGCLAVRNHLGVRDVLRANPDLRDEYAATKLRLASDPTMEIPEYLEGKSDILLRVLAMTGNITDEEKAEIAAINKGPTASARLASIASQPGSQ
;
A
#
# COMPACT_ATOMS: atom_id res chain seq x y z
N MET A 1 1.45 0.25 17.96
CA MET A 1 0.44 1.32 17.80
C MET A 1 -0.80 0.67 17.22
N PRO A 2 -2.01 0.89 17.79
CA PRO A 2 -3.21 0.19 17.35
C PRO A 2 -3.50 0.45 15.87
N VAL A 3 -4.07 -0.54 15.19
CA VAL A 3 -4.53 -0.39 13.82
C VAL A 3 -5.77 0.50 13.81
N ILE A 4 -5.66 1.69 13.22
CA ILE A 4 -6.78 2.64 13.13
C ILE A 4 -7.48 2.47 11.78
N VAL A 5 -8.77 2.12 11.81
CA VAL A 5 -9.67 2.09 10.65
C VAL A 5 -10.78 3.10 10.88
N VAL A 6 -11.01 3.98 9.91
CA VAL A 6 -12.04 5.03 9.96
C VAL A 6 -13.11 4.80 8.89
N PRO A 7 -14.32 5.37 9.05
CA PRO A 7 -15.32 5.41 7.98
C PRO A 7 -14.76 6.02 6.69
N TYR A 8 -15.39 5.67 5.56
CA TYR A 8 -15.01 6.25 4.27
C TYR A 8 -15.13 7.78 4.30
N SER A 9 -14.11 8.46 3.78
CA SER A 9 -14.09 9.91 3.62
C SER A 9 -14.25 10.28 2.14
N PRO A 10 -15.25 11.10 1.77
CA PRO A 10 -15.43 11.59 0.41
C PRO A 10 -14.29 12.51 -0.06
N GLU A 11 -13.41 12.93 0.84
CA GLU A 11 -12.21 13.72 0.53
C GLU A 11 -11.06 12.87 -0.02
N TRP A 12 -11.04 11.54 0.18
CA TRP A 12 -9.94 10.67 -0.29
C TRP A 12 -9.67 10.75 -1.80
N PRO A 13 -10.69 10.77 -2.69
CA PRO A 13 -10.45 11.02 -4.12
C PRO A 13 -9.77 12.37 -4.38
N ALA A 14 -10.18 13.43 -3.67
CA ALA A 14 -9.56 14.75 -3.82
C ALA A 14 -8.14 14.79 -3.27
N GLN A 15 -7.85 14.05 -2.19
CA GLN A 15 -6.50 13.87 -1.66
C GLN A 15 -5.61 13.17 -2.68
N PHE A 16 -6.08 12.08 -3.28
CA PHE A 16 -5.38 11.40 -4.37
C PHE A 16 -5.08 12.36 -5.53
N GLN A 17 -6.05 13.15 -5.99
CA GLN A 17 -5.84 14.07 -7.10
C GLN A 17 -4.78 15.14 -6.80
N ARG A 18 -4.70 15.62 -5.54
CA ARG A 18 -3.62 16.54 -5.13
C ARG A 18 -2.25 15.86 -5.21
N ILE A 19 -2.13 14.64 -4.68
CA ILE A 19 -0.87 13.88 -4.74
C ILE A 19 -0.48 13.57 -6.19
N ALA A 20 -1.42 13.15 -7.03
CA ALA A 20 -1.17 12.90 -8.44
C ALA A 20 -0.72 14.19 -9.16
N ALA A 21 -1.28 15.35 -8.82
CA ALA A 21 -0.85 16.64 -9.36
C ALA A 21 0.56 17.04 -8.90
N GLU A 22 1.01 16.62 -7.71
CA GLU A 22 2.40 16.78 -7.23
C GLU A 22 3.38 15.88 -8.00
N LEU A 23 2.95 14.65 -8.34
CA LEU A 23 3.79 13.66 -9.04
C LEU A 23 4.00 14.00 -10.53
N ARG A 24 2.96 14.49 -11.20
CA ARG A 24 2.97 14.72 -12.67
C ARG A 24 4.13 15.57 -13.17
N PRO A 25 4.46 16.75 -12.58
CA PRO A 25 5.57 17.57 -13.05
C PRO A 25 6.92 16.83 -13.04
N ALA A 26 7.20 16.06 -11.98
CA ALA A 26 8.43 15.29 -11.86
C ALA A 26 8.55 14.20 -12.93
N LEU A 27 7.41 13.66 -13.38
CA LEU A 27 7.33 12.56 -14.35
C LEU A 27 7.24 13.02 -15.82
N THR A 28 7.22 14.32 -16.10
CA THR A 28 6.99 14.87 -17.47
C THR A 28 7.93 14.29 -18.54
N GLY A 29 9.18 13.95 -18.17
CA GLY A 29 10.19 13.38 -19.08
C GLY A 29 10.23 11.85 -19.13
N VAL A 30 9.33 11.17 -18.41
CA VAL A 30 9.29 9.71 -18.30
C VAL A 30 7.98 9.22 -18.90
N PRO A 31 8.00 8.26 -19.84
CA PRO A 31 6.78 7.63 -20.31
C PRO A 31 6.08 6.89 -19.15
N VAL A 32 4.97 7.46 -18.67
CA VAL A 32 4.11 6.89 -17.63
C VAL A 32 2.80 6.45 -18.27
N ILE A 33 2.43 5.20 -18.03
CA ILE A 33 1.19 4.60 -18.52
C ILE A 33 0.00 5.17 -17.74
N ALA A 34 0.09 5.16 -16.41
CA ALA A 34 -0.96 5.67 -15.53
C ALA A 34 -0.42 6.04 -14.13
N ILE A 35 -1.19 6.88 -13.44
CA ILE A 35 -1.06 7.08 -11.98
C ILE A 35 -2.42 6.71 -11.39
N GLU A 36 -2.46 5.61 -10.64
CA GLU A 36 -3.68 4.96 -10.19
C GLU A 36 -3.91 5.16 -8.69
N HIS A 37 -5.16 5.46 -8.32
CA HIS A 37 -5.60 5.38 -6.92
C HIS A 37 -5.99 3.94 -6.62
N VAL A 38 -5.24 3.31 -5.72
CA VAL A 38 -5.42 1.91 -5.34
C VAL A 38 -5.68 1.77 -3.84
N GLY A 39 -5.77 0.54 -3.35
CA GLY A 39 -6.03 0.26 -1.94
C GLY A 39 -7.45 0.62 -1.49
N SER A 40 -7.71 0.50 -0.18
CA SER A 40 -9.08 0.64 0.33
C SER A 40 -9.64 2.07 0.22
N THR A 41 -8.80 3.10 0.24
CA THR A 41 -9.26 4.51 0.14
C THR A 41 -9.74 4.88 -1.26
N SER A 42 -9.45 4.04 -2.26
CA SER A 42 -9.95 4.19 -3.63
C SER A 42 -11.37 3.64 -3.83
N VAL A 43 -11.97 2.96 -2.83
CA VAL A 43 -13.28 2.33 -2.95
C VAL A 43 -14.33 3.15 -2.18
N PRO A 44 -15.29 3.80 -2.86
CA PRO A 44 -16.35 4.56 -2.19
C PRO A 44 -17.17 3.72 -1.21
N GLY A 45 -17.33 4.24 0.01
CA GLY A 45 -18.05 3.58 1.10
C GLY A 45 -17.23 2.58 1.92
N LEU A 46 -15.99 2.27 1.53
CA LEU A 46 -15.16 1.30 2.24
C LEU A 46 -14.40 1.94 3.41
N ALA A 47 -14.68 1.52 4.64
CA ALA A 47 -13.89 1.91 5.81
C ALA A 47 -12.42 1.49 5.67
N ALA A 48 -11.46 2.34 6.04
CA ALA A 48 -10.04 2.09 5.76
C ALA A 48 -9.09 2.74 6.78
N LYS A 49 -7.83 2.30 6.77
CA LYS A 49 -6.73 3.12 7.30
C LYS A 49 -6.66 4.40 6.45
N PRO A 50 -6.56 5.61 7.03
CA PRO A 50 -6.53 6.86 6.28
C PRO A 50 -5.16 7.09 5.62
N ILE A 51 -4.85 6.28 4.61
CA ILE A 51 -3.60 6.28 3.83
C ILE A 51 -3.99 6.15 2.36
N ILE A 52 -3.49 7.05 1.52
CA ILE A 52 -3.71 6.99 0.06
C ILE A 52 -2.65 6.08 -0.56
N ASP A 53 -3.05 4.97 -1.15
CA ASP A 53 -2.16 4.07 -1.88
C ASP A 53 -2.15 4.44 -3.37
N ILE A 54 -0.97 4.54 -3.96
CA ILE A 54 -0.76 5.07 -5.32
C ILE A 54 0.20 4.16 -6.08
N ASP A 55 -0.21 3.74 -7.28
CA ASP A 55 0.66 3.06 -8.23
C ASP A 55 0.98 4.01 -9.39
N ILE A 56 2.26 4.18 -9.71
CA ILE A 56 2.74 4.77 -10.97
C ILE A 56 3.11 3.61 -11.88
N LEU A 57 2.39 3.45 -12.99
CA LEU A 57 2.58 2.35 -13.94
C LEU A 57 3.51 2.80 -15.06
N VAL A 58 4.55 2.00 -15.31
CA VAL A 58 5.54 2.24 -16.37
C VAL A 58 5.92 0.93 -17.05
N ASP A 59 6.39 1.02 -18.29
CA ASP A 59 7.13 -0.09 -18.89
C ASP A 59 8.42 -0.36 -18.10
N GLU A 60 8.89 -1.60 -18.12
CA GLU A 60 10.12 -2.01 -17.43
C GLU A 60 11.33 -1.16 -17.84
N THR A 61 11.41 -0.75 -19.11
CA THR A 61 12.50 0.09 -19.63
C THR A 61 12.51 1.51 -19.03
N ASN A 62 11.40 1.96 -18.44
CA ASN A 62 11.24 3.30 -17.87
C ASN A 62 11.29 3.29 -16.33
N LEU A 63 11.44 2.11 -15.70
CA LEU A 63 11.40 1.94 -14.25
C LEU A 63 12.43 2.82 -13.53
N ASP A 64 13.71 2.75 -13.93
CA ASP A 64 14.78 3.51 -13.29
C ASP A 64 14.60 5.02 -13.46
N ALA A 65 14.11 5.45 -14.64
CA ALA A 65 13.83 6.86 -14.91
C ALA A 65 12.68 7.37 -14.02
N ALA A 66 11.62 6.58 -13.85
CA ALA A 66 10.50 6.91 -12.96
C ALA A 66 10.92 6.97 -11.48
N LEU A 67 11.74 6.01 -11.04
CA LEU A 67 12.30 6.01 -9.67
C LEU A 67 13.16 7.24 -9.42
N ALA A 68 14.05 7.58 -10.36
CA ALA A 68 14.89 8.77 -10.27
C ALA A 68 14.03 10.06 -10.24
N ALA A 69 12.98 10.12 -11.07
CA ALA A 69 12.07 11.26 -11.12
C ALA A 69 11.36 11.51 -9.78
N VAL A 70 10.75 10.49 -9.17
CA VAL A 70 10.06 10.68 -7.88
C VAL A 70 11.02 10.98 -6.73
N GLN A 71 12.28 10.54 -6.82
CA GLN A 71 13.30 10.92 -5.84
C GLN A 71 13.57 12.43 -5.81
N THR A 72 13.48 13.12 -6.95
CA THR A 72 13.69 14.58 -7.03
C THR A 72 12.68 15.40 -6.20
N ILE A 73 11.53 14.82 -5.89
CA ILE A 73 10.46 15.44 -5.11
C ILE A 73 10.31 14.81 -3.71
N GLY A 74 11.38 14.20 -3.19
CA GLY A 74 11.48 13.81 -1.79
C GLY A 74 10.96 12.40 -1.46
N TYR A 75 10.86 11.50 -2.45
CA TYR A 75 10.66 10.08 -2.20
C TYR A 75 11.99 9.32 -2.09
N LYS A 76 12.06 8.36 -1.18
CA LYS A 76 13.17 7.39 -1.07
C LYS A 76 12.70 6.02 -1.51
N HIS A 77 13.39 5.44 -2.48
CA HIS A 77 13.17 4.05 -2.90
C HIS A 77 13.66 3.09 -1.80
N VAL A 78 12.81 2.15 -1.40
CA VAL A 78 13.11 1.17 -0.33
C VAL A 78 13.07 -0.28 -0.84
N GLY A 79 13.25 -0.48 -2.14
CA GLY A 79 13.17 -1.80 -2.79
C GLY A 79 11.74 -2.23 -3.10
N ASP A 80 11.60 -3.49 -3.49
CA ASP A 80 10.32 -4.11 -3.86
C ASP A 80 9.55 -4.71 -2.67
N MET A 81 10.22 -4.79 -1.50
CA MET A 81 9.71 -5.38 -0.27
C MET A 81 9.22 -6.83 -0.46
N GLY A 82 9.90 -7.58 -1.35
CA GLY A 82 9.55 -8.97 -1.66
C GLY A 82 8.37 -9.14 -2.61
N VAL A 83 7.99 -8.08 -3.35
CA VAL A 83 6.91 -8.13 -4.35
C VAL A 83 7.44 -7.68 -5.71
N GLN A 84 7.74 -8.67 -6.55
CA GLN A 84 8.39 -8.46 -7.84
C GLN A 84 7.66 -7.43 -8.70
N GLY A 85 8.41 -6.48 -9.26
CA GLY A 85 7.90 -5.44 -10.15
C GLY A 85 7.12 -4.32 -9.45
N ARG A 86 7.07 -4.29 -8.11
CA ARG A 86 6.40 -3.23 -7.32
C ARG A 86 7.37 -2.54 -6.37
N HIS A 87 7.95 -1.43 -6.80
CA HIS A 87 8.98 -0.70 -6.05
C HIS A 87 8.37 0.31 -5.09
N ALA A 88 8.56 0.10 -3.79
CA ALA A 88 8.00 0.95 -2.74
C ALA A 88 8.85 2.22 -2.53
N ASN A 89 8.17 3.36 -2.42
CA ASN A 89 8.78 4.68 -2.30
C ASN A 89 8.17 5.43 -1.11
N LYS A 90 9.01 5.83 -0.15
CA LYS A 90 8.58 6.53 1.08
C LYS A 90 8.86 8.02 0.97
N HIS A 91 7.83 8.85 1.14
CA HIS A 91 7.97 10.29 1.12
C HIS A 91 8.62 10.78 2.42
N LEU A 92 9.81 11.39 2.33
CA LEU A 92 10.66 11.74 3.48
C LEU A 92 9.97 12.68 4.48
N ALA A 93 9.11 13.60 4.01
CA ALA A 93 8.41 14.52 4.92
C ALA A 93 7.24 13.87 5.70
N THR A 94 6.61 12.81 5.15
CA THR A 94 5.49 12.11 5.82
C THR A 94 5.93 10.80 6.49
N HIS A 95 7.16 10.40 6.20
CA HIS A 95 7.89 9.28 6.76
C HIS A 95 9.33 9.74 7.02
N PRO A 96 9.61 10.47 8.12
CA PRO A 96 10.98 10.76 8.51
C PRO A 96 11.67 9.41 8.73
N VAL A 97 12.58 9.06 7.83
CA VAL A 97 13.31 7.80 7.87
C VAL A 97 14.44 7.97 8.87
N GLU A 98 14.18 7.69 10.14
CA GLU A 98 15.27 7.22 11.01
C GLU A 98 15.66 5.79 10.55
N PRO A 99 16.95 5.42 10.51
CA PRO A 99 17.42 4.22 9.81
C PRO A 99 16.89 2.86 10.29
N ASP A 100 16.08 2.78 11.33
CA ASP A 100 15.61 1.51 11.91
C ASP A 100 14.14 1.54 12.40
N ALA A 101 13.40 2.60 12.09
CA ALA A 101 12.02 2.74 12.54
C ALA A 101 11.07 1.97 11.63
N LEU A 102 10.83 0.69 11.98
CA LEU A 102 9.64 -0.07 11.56
C LEU A 102 8.38 0.81 11.65
N GLU A 103 7.32 0.41 10.94
CA GLU A 103 6.01 1.08 10.88
C GLU A 103 5.36 1.46 12.23
N THR A 104 5.97 1.07 13.35
CA THR A 104 5.58 1.23 14.75
C THR A 104 6.07 2.53 15.42
N ALA A 105 7.02 3.28 14.85
CA ALA A 105 7.47 4.53 15.47
C ALA A 105 6.35 5.60 15.53
N PRO A 106 6.22 6.35 16.64
CA PRO A 106 5.28 7.46 16.74
C PRO A 106 5.64 8.50 15.68
N ARG A 107 4.77 8.68 14.69
CA ARG A 107 4.98 9.69 13.64
C ARG A 107 4.65 11.07 14.21
N PRO A 108 5.39 12.11 13.83
CA PRO A 108 5.13 13.46 14.33
C PRO A 108 3.68 13.85 14.09
N ALA A 109 3.08 14.51 15.09
CA ALA A 109 1.77 15.12 14.94
C ALA A 109 1.84 16.13 13.80
N LEU A 110 1.00 15.94 12.79
CA LEU A 110 0.90 16.86 11.65
C LEU A 110 0.15 18.11 12.13
N GLY A 111 0.60 19.30 11.72
CA GLY A 111 -0.09 20.55 12.07
C GLY A 111 -1.48 20.69 11.42
N PRO A 112 -2.31 21.66 11.84
CA PRO A 112 -3.60 21.95 11.21
C PRO A 112 -3.40 22.25 9.72
N GLY A 113 -4.12 21.52 8.84
CA GLY A 113 -3.94 21.59 7.38
C GLY A 113 -2.88 20.64 6.81
N GLN A 114 -2.06 19.98 7.65
CA GLN A 114 -1.16 18.88 7.26
C GLN A 114 -1.74 17.50 7.55
N GLU A 115 -2.95 17.40 8.12
CA GLU A 115 -3.62 16.16 8.50
C GLU A 115 -3.93 15.18 7.32
N SER A 116 -3.67 15.58 6.08
CA SER A 116 -4.27 15.03 4.86
C SER A 116 -3.24 14.58 3.80
N CYS A 117 -2.16 13.90 4.19
CA CYS A 117 -1.06 13.61 3.25
C CYS A 117 -0.38 12.24 3.44
N ARG A 118 -0.93 11.35 4.28
CA ARG A 118 -0.37 10.00 4.42
C ARG A 118 -0.61 9.20 3.15
N ARG A 119 0.46 8.65 2.59
CA ARG A 119 0.43 7.97 1.32
C ARG A 119 1.46 6.85 1.25
N ASN A 120 1.15 5.81 0.49
CA ASN A 120 2.15 4.88 -0.02
C ASN A 120 2.28 5.10 -1.51
N LEU A 121 3.51 5.22 -2.00
CA LEU A 121 3.79 5.33 -3.42
C LEU A 121 4.51 4.07 -3.88
N TYR A 122 4.04 3.49 -4.98
CA TYR A 122 4.67 2.39 -5.67
C TYR A 122 4.96 2.82 -7.11
N VAL A 123 6.17 2.54 -7.59
CA VAL A 123 6.47 2.57 -9.02
C VAL A 123 6.44 1.12 -9.48
N CYS A 124 5.54 0.82 -10.41
CA CYS A 124 5.20 -0.54 -10.80
C CYS A 124 5.49 -0.76 -12.27
N VAL A 125 6.08 -1.91 -12.58
CA VAL A 125 6.09 -2.43 -13.95
C VAL A 125 4.66 -2.81 -14.32
N ASP A 126 4.19 -2.34 -15.48
CA ASP A 126 2.84 -2.63 -15.94
C ASP A 126 2.57 -4.14 -16.05
N GLY A 127 1.34 -4.55 -15.74
CA GLY A 127 0.91 -5.95 -15.76
C GLY A 127 1.48 -6.84 -14.65
N CYS A 128 2.38 -6.36 -13.79
CA CYS A 128 2.90 -7.16 -12.68
C CYS A 128 1.79 -7.62 -11.73
N LEU A 129 2.03 -8.70 -10.97
CA LEU A 129 1.02 -9.31 -10.10
C LEU A 129 0.43 -8.29 -9.10
N ALA A 130 1.27 -7.39 -8.57
CA ALA A 130 0.81 -6.37 -7.65
C ALA A 130 -0.21 -5.40 -8.27
N VAL A 131 0.04 -4.93 -9.50
CA VAL A 131 -0.87 -4.02 -10.22
C VAL A 131 -2.20 -4.72 -10.49
N ARG A 132 -2.17 -5.95 -11.02
CA ARG A 132 -3.38 -6.74 -11.27
C ARG A 132 -4.19 -6.97 -10.00
N ASN A 133 -3.52 -7.29 -8.89
CA ASN A 133 -4.14 -7.45 -7.58
C ASN A 133 -4.77 -6.13 -7.08
N HIS A 134 -3.99 -5.05 -7.05
CA HIS A 134 -4.45 -3.74 -6.57
C HIS A 134 -5.68 -3.23 -7.33
N LEU A 135 -5.64 -3.26 -8.67
CA LEU A 135 -6.76 -2.82 -9.51
C LEU A 135 -7.93 -3.80 -9.44
N GLY A 136 -7.66 -5.11 -9.49
CA GLY A 136 -8.69 -6.14 -9.40
C GLY A 136 -9.49 -6.06 -8.10
N VAL A 137 -8.82 -5.97 -6.95
CA VAL A 137 -9.47 -5.81 -5.64
C VAL A 137 -10.29 -4.52 -5.60
N ARG A 138 -9.73 -3.40 -6.06
CA ARG A 138 -10.45 -2.12 -6.11
C ARG A 138 -11.73 -2.23 -6.93
N ASP A 139 -11.62 -2.76 -8.15
CA ASP A 139 -12.71 -2.75 -9.12
C ASP A 139 -13.80 -3.75 -8.73
N VAL A 140 -13.44 -4.93 -8.23
CA VAL A 140 -14.41 -5.89 -7.65
C VAL A 140 -15.15 -5.25 -6.48
N LEU A 141 -14.46 -4.60 -5.54
CA LEU A 141 -15.12 -4.00 -4.38
C LEU A 141 -15.96 -2.76 -4.72
N ARG A 142 -15.63 -2.03 -5.80
CA ARG A 142 -16.49 -0.95 -6.33
C ARG A 142 -17.77 -1.51 -6.95
N ALA A 143 -17.70 -2.68 -7.58
CA ALA A 143 -18.84 -3.32 -8.25
C ALA A 143 -19.70 -4.19 -7.34
N ASN A 144 -19.20 -4.60 -6.16
CA ASN A 144 -19.87 -5.54 -5.25
C ASN A 144 -20.03 -4.95 -3.84
N PRO A 145 -21.11 -4.20 -3.57
CA PRO A 145 -21.36 -3.56 -2.27
C PRO A 145 -21.35 -4.54 -1.09
N ASP A 146 -21.92 -5.74 -1.25
CA ASP A 146 -21.98 -6.74 -0.17
C ASP A 146 -20.58 -7.19 0.26
N LEU A 147 -19.70 -7.48 -0.70
CA LEU A 147 -18.30 -7.84 -0.42
C LEU A 147 -17.51 -6.66 0.15
N ARG A 148 -17.78 -5.44 -0.32
CA ARG A 148 -17.20 -4.22 0.26
C ARG A 148 -17.58 -4.07 1.71
N ASP A 149 -18.85 -4.24 2.04
CA ASP A 149 -19.38 -4.04 3.38
C ASP A 149 -18.90 -5.16 4.34
N GLU A 150 -18.83 -6.40 3.85
CA GLU A 150 -18.20 -7.51 4.59
C GLU A 150 -16.71 -7.29 4.85
N TYR A 151 -15.97 -6.79 3.85
CA TYR A 151 -14.56 -6.44 4.01
C TYR A 151 -14.38 -5.26 4.98
N ALA A 152 -15.26 -4.26 4.94
CA ALA A 152 -15.29 -3.15 5.89
C ALA A 152 -15.52 -3.66 7.32
N ALA A 153 -16.53 -4.51 7.52
CA ALA A 153 -16.85 -5.11 8.82
C ALA A 153 -15.68 -5.93 9.37
N THR A 154 -15.02 -6.72 8.53
CA THR A 154 -13.82 -7.49 8.91
C THR A 154 -12.71 -6.56 9.41
N LYS A 155 -12.42 -5.47 8.69
CA LYS A 155 -11.39 -4.50 9.08
C LYS A 155 -11.72 -3.80 10.40
N LEU A 156 -12.96 -3.36 10.57
CA LEU A 156 -13.42 -2.70 11.80
C LEU A 156 -13.36 -3.65 12.99
N ARG A 157 -13.78 -4.91 12.82
CA ARG A 157 -13.69 -5.95 13.85
C ARG A 157 -12.23 -6.18 14.28
N LEU A 158 -11.32 -6.36 13.33
CA LEU A 158 -9.89 -6.56 13.65
C LEU A 158 -9.29 -5.32 14.32
N ALA A 159 -9.61 -4.12 13.84
CA ALA A 159 -9.14 -2.86 14.42
C ALA A 159 -9.73 -2.54 15.81
N SER A 160 -10.80 -3.24 16.23
CA SER A 160 -11.40 -3.06 17.55
C SER A 160 -10.58 -3.68 18.69
N ASP A 161 -9.67 -4.61 18.36
CA ASP A 161 -8.75 -5.18 19.33
C ASP A 161 -7.57 -4.21 19.58
N PRO A 162 -7.42 -3.67 20.81
CA PRO A 162 -6.35 -2.72 21.12
C PRO A 162 -4.95 -3.34 21.10
N THR A 163 -4.85 -4.67 21.11
CA THR A 163 -3.59 -5.43 21.01
C THR A 163 -3.26 -5.87 19.59
N MET A 164 -4.13 -5.56 18.62
CA MET A 164 -3.96 -5.94 17.22
C MET A 164 -2.66 -5.41 16.63
N GLU A 165 -1.79 -6.33 16.23
CA GLU A 165 -0.55 -6.02 15.53
C GLU A 165 -0.74 -6.01 14.01
N ILE A 166 0.10 -5.28 13.28
CA ILE A 166 -0.01 -5.15 11.82
C ILE A 166 0.00 -6.52 11.09
N PRO A 167 0.88 -7.48 11.41
CA PRO A 167 0.90 -8.77 10.72
C PRO A 167 -0.41 -9.56 10.91
N GLU A 168 -0.93 -9.61 12.13
CA GLU A 168 -2.19 -10.28 12.46
C GLU A 168 -3.39 -9.62 11.77
N TYR A 169 -3.38 -8.29 11.71
CA TYR A 169 -4.38 -7.53 10.97
C TYR A 169 -4.33 -7.82 9.46
N LEU A 170 -3.14 -7.98 8.88
CA LEU A 170 -2.99 -8.33 7.46
C LEU A 170 -3.49 -9.75 7.20
N GLU A 171 -3.07 -10.71 8.01
CA GLU A 171 -3.47 -12.11 7.91
C GLU A 171 -4.98 -12.28 8.11
N GLY A 172 -5.57 -11.63 9.11
CA GLY A 172 -6.99 -11.74 9.45
C GLY A 172 -7.96 -11.23 8.38
N LYS A 173 -7.46 -10.54 7.35
CA LYS A 173 -8.23 -10.11 6.17
C LYS A 173 -8.11 -11.07 4.98
N SER A 174 -7.25 -12.08 5.06
CA SER A 174 -6.88 -12.89 3.91
C SER A 174 -8.08 -13.63 3.32
N ASP A 175 -8.96 -14.19 4.16
CA ASP A 175 -10.10 -14.98 3.69
C ASP A 175 -11.06 -14.18 2.81
N ILE A 176 -11.43 -12.98 3.26
CA ILE A 176 -12.31 -12.09 2.46
C ILE A 176 -11.58 -11.56 1.23
N LEU A 177 -10.28 -11.26 1.32
CA LEU A 177 -9.49 -10.84 0.16
C LEU A 177 -9.37 -11.94 -0.89
N LEU A 178 -9.23 -13.21 -0.50
CA LEU A 178 -9.21 -14.34 -1.44
C LEU A 178 -10.54 -14.50 -2.17
N ARG A 179 -11.68 -14.27 -1.49
CA ARG A 179 -13.00 -14.24 -2.12
C ARG A 179 -13.14 -13.10 -3.13
N VAL A 180 -12.63 -11.92 -2.79
CA VAL A 180 -12.57 -10.77 -3.72
C VAL A 180 -11.69 -11.10 -4.92
N LEU A 181 -10.51 -11.66 -4.68
CA LEU A 181 -9.56 -12.07 -5.74
C LEU A 181 -10.15 -13.12 -6.68
N ALA A 182 -10.96 -14.04 -6.18
CA ALA A 182 -11.65 -15.03 -7.00
C ALA A 182 -12.59 -14.40 -8.04
N MET A 183 -13.08 -13.18 -7.81
CA MET A 183 -13.96 -12.46 -8.75
C MET A 183 -13.22 -11.59 -9.78
N THR A 184 -11.90 -11.43 -9.65
CA THR A 184 -11.11 -10.59 -10.57
C THR A 184 -10.98 -11.20 -11.97
N GLY A 185 -11.02 -12.53 -12.08
CA GLY A 185 -10.93 -13.27 -13.34
C GLY A 185 -9.55 -13.25 -14.02
N ASN A 186 -8.56 -12.53 -13.46
CA ASN A 186 -7.22 -12.33 -14.06
C ASN A 186 -6.06 -12.61 -13.09
N ILE A 187 -6.33 -13.32 -11.98
CA ILE A 187 -5.35 -13.81 -11.01
C ILE A 187 -5.51 -15.32 -10.88
N THR A 188 -4.44 -16.09 -11.11
CA THR A 188 -4.47 -17.56 -11.03
C THR A 188 -4.51 -18.05 -9.57
N ASP A 189 -4.74 -19.35 -9.36
CA ASP A 189 -4.75 -19.91 -8.01
C ASP A 189 -3.35 -19.94 -7.39
N GLU A 190 -2.30 -20.17 -8.19
CA GLU A 190 -0.91 -20.05 -7.75
C GLU A 190 -0.59 -18.62 -7.31
N GLU A 191 -1.03 -17.63 -8.09
CA GLU A 191 -0.83 -16.21 -7.77
C GLU A 191 -1.62 -15.78 -6.52
N LYS A 192 -2.83 -16.30 -6.32
CA LYS A 192 -3.58 -16.10 -5.06
C LYS A 192 -2.82 -16.66 -3.86
N ALA A 193 -2.18 -17.82 -4.02
CA ALA A 193 -1.37 -18.44 -2.97
C ALA A 193 -0.11 -17.60 -2.66
N GLU A 194 0.54 -17.03 -3.68
CA GLU A 194 1.66 -16.09 -3.52
C GLU A 194 1.24 -14.83 -2.75
N ILE A 195 0.11 -14.21 -3.14
CA ILE A 195 -0.46 -13.05 -2.45
C ILE A 195 -0.77 -13.38 -0.98
N ALA A 196 -1.35 -14.56 -0.71
CA ALA A 196 -1.65 -15.00 0.64
C ALA A 196 -0.37 -15.22 1.48
N ALA A 197 0.69 -15.76 0.88
CA ALA A 197 1.97 -15.96 1.56
C ALA A 197 2.62 -14.62 1.97
N ILE A 198 2.55 -13.60 1.12
CA ILE A 198 3.04 -12.24 1.42
C ILE A 198 2.29 -11.65 2.63
N ASN A 199 0.96 -11.82 2.69
CA ASN A 199 0.13 -11.24 3.76
C ASN A 199 0.37 -11.86 5.15
N LYS A 200 0.79 -13.13 5.21
CA LYS A 200 1.16 -13.79 6.49
C LYS A 200 2.43 -13.20 7.09
N GLY A 201 3.31 -12.64 6.25
CA GLY A 201 4.61 -12.12 6.65
C GLY A 201 5.51 -13.17 7.31
N PRO A 202 6.74 -12.80 7.70
CA PRO A 202 7.55 -13.66 8.55
C PRO A 202 6.90 -13.73 9.94
N THR A 203 6.78 -14.95 10.48
CA THR A 203 6.32 -15.21 11.85
C THR A 203 7.18 -14.42 12.85
N ALA A 204 6.65 -14.13 14.04
CA ALA A 204 7.38 -13.38 15.08
C ALA A 204 8.78 -13.99 15.36
N SER A 205 8.89 -15.33 15.33
CA SER A 205 10.17 -16.04 15.46
C SER A 205 11.13 -15.83 14.28
N ALA A 206 10.63 -15.74 13.04
CA ALA A 206 11.45 -15.51 11.85
C ALA A 206 12.02 -14.07 11.80
N ARG A 207 11.31 -13.08 12.34
CA ARG A 207 11.80 -11.69 12.44
C ARG A 207 12.95 -11.54 13.43
N LEU A 208 12.88 -12.21 14.58
CA LEU A 208 13.98 -12.22 15.55
C LEU A 208 15.24 -12.90 14.99
N ALA A 209 15.05 -13.96 14.20
CA ALA A 209 16.16 -14.64 13.53
C ALA A 209 16.82 -13.77 12.43
N SER A 210 16.04 -13.01 11.65
CA SER A 210 16.61 -12.14 10.60
C SER A 210 17.37 -10.94 11.18
N ILE A 211 16.95 -10.41 12.32
CA ILE A 211 17.65 -9.33 13.04
C ILE A 211 18.96 -9.85 13.65
N ALA A 212 18.95 -11.07 14.20
CA ALA A 212 20.16 -11.71 14.73
C ALA A 212 21.18 -12.13 13.65
N SER A 213 20.79 -12.13 12.39
CA SER A 213 21.62 -12.57 11.25
C SER A 213 22.24 -11.42 10.45
N GLN A 214 21.95 -10.16 10.78
CA GLN A 214 22.64 -9.03 10.14
C GLN A 214 24.02 -8.85 10.79
N PRO A 215 25.13 -8.89 10.04
CA PRO A 215 26.45 -8.60 10.60
C PRO A 215 26.48 -7.13 11.01
N GLY A 216 26.69 -6.90 12.32
CA GLY A 216 26.83 -5.57 12.89
C GLY A 216 27.89 -4.79 12.13
N SER A 217 27.46 -3.75 11.42
CA SER A 217 28.37 -2.77 10.85
C SER A 217 28.86 -1.88 11.99
N GLN A 218 30.20 -1.85 12.13
CA GLN A 218 30.97 -1.16 13.16
C GLN A 218 30.69 0.34 13.22
#